data_AF-A0A969JWI4-F1
#
_entry.id   AF-A0A969JWI4-F1
#
_cell.length_a   1.000
_cell.length_b   1.000
_cell.length_c   1.000
_cell.angle_alpha   90.00
_cell.angle_beta   90.00
_cell.angle_gamma   90.00
#
_symmetry.space_group_name_H-M   'P 1'
#
loop_
_entity.id
_entity.type
_entity.pdbx_description
1 polymer ?
#
loop_
_entity_poly.entity_id
_entity_poly.type
_entity_poly.pdbx_seq_one_letter_code
_entity_poly.pdbx_strand_id
1 'polypeptide(L)'
;MLDRLSKRKRNIGLLVVLALIGWFFWTIRAVLNPLILGYLLAFVLHPVRMEQVMLARMVADAAPEHLRGAAFGAFNAVSGIMVLSANVLVGALWTVFGPEVAFLSGAAIAGVTLLGTLVSVAFRSRASASSTRH
;
A
#
# COMPACT_ATOMS: atom_id res chain seq x y z
N MET A 1 -27.52 -35.08 3.82
CA MET A 1 -27.48 -34.37 5.13
C MET A 1 -28.18 -33.01 5.09
N LEU A 2 -29.18 -32.81 4.21
CA LEU A 2 -29.94 -31.55 4.08
C LEU A 2 -31.46 -31.71 4.20
N ASP A 3 -31.97 -32.93 4.40
CA ASP A 3 -33.42 -33.21 4.43
C ASP A 3 -34.03 -33.35 5.83
N ARG A 4 -33.25 -33.11 6.90
CA ARG A 4 -33.74 -33.19 8.30
C ARG A 4 -34.12 -31.83 8.91
N LEU A 5 -34.08 -30.75 8.15
CA LEU A 5 -34.36 -29.40 8.63
C LEU A 5 -35.77 -28.96 8.24
N SER A 6 -36.63 -28.76 9.25
CA SER A 6 -37.96 -28.18 9.09
C SER A 6 -37.92 -26.90 8.25
N LYS A 7 -38.86 -26.76 7.30
CA LYS A 7 -38.94 -25.65 6.32
C LYS A 7 -38.75 -24.27 6.95
N ARG A 8 -39.19 -24.05 8.20
CA ARG A 8 -38.97 -22.81 8.96
C ARG A 8 -37.49 -22.55 9.30
N LYS A 9 -36.74 -23.55 9.77
CA LYS A 9 -35.32 -23.39 10.12
C LYS A 9 -34.45 -23.13 8.89
N ARG A 10 -34.79 -23.78 7.77
CA ARG A 10 -34.14 -23.51 6.46
C ARG A 10 -34.41 -22.09 5.98
N ASN A 11 -35.66 -21.62 6.06
CA ASN A 11 -36.01 -20.26 5.63
C ASN A 11 -35.36 -19.19 6.51
N ILE A 12 -35.27 -19.41 7.83
CA ILE A 12 -34.55 -18.51 8.74
C ILE A 12 -33.05 -18.51 8.42
N GLY A 13 -32.45 -19.66 8.16
CA GLY A 13 -31.05 -19.74 7.74
C GLY A 13 -30.79 -18.97 6.43
N LEU A 14 -31.68 -19.10 5.44
CA LEU A 14 -31.58 -18.35 4.19
C LEU A 14 -31.72 -16.83 4.41
N LEU A 15 -32.62 -16.40 5.28
CA LEU A 15 -32.77 -14.98 5.62
C LEU A 15 -31.56 -14.40 6.33
N VAL A 16 -30.93 -15.17 7.23
CA VAL A 16 -29.68 -14.76 7.90
C VAL A 16 -28.55 -14.65 6.88
N VAL A 17 -28.41 -15.61 5.97
CA VAL A 17 -27.40 -15.54 4.90
C VAL A 17 -27.64 -14.33 4.00
N LEU A 18 -28.89 -14.06 3.60
CA LEU A 18 -29.23 -12.88 2.80
C LEU A 18 -28.96 -11.56 3.54
N ALA A 19 -29.23 -11.51 4.84
CA ALA A 19 -28.95 -10.34 5.66
C ALA A 19 -27.43 -10.09 5.81
N LEU A 20 -26.63 -11.15 5.99
CA LEU A 20 -25.18 -11.05 6.04
C LEU A 20 -24.58 -10.60 4.70
N ILE A 21 -25.12 -11.12 3.59
CA ILE A 21 -24.74 -10.69 2.24
C ILE A 21 -25.08 -9.21 2.05
N GLY A 22 -26.31 -8.80 2.39
CA GLY A 22 -26.75 -7.40 2.30
C GLY A 22 -25.90 -6.47 3.16
N TRP A 23 -25.58 -6.87 4.39
CA TRP A 23 -24.69 -6.12 5.28
C TRP A 23 -23.27 -5.98 4.72
N PHE A 24 -22.71 -7.06 4.17
CA PHE A 24 -21.40 -7.04 3.53
C PHE A 24 -21.35 -6.06 2.34
N PHE A 25 -22.34 -6.12 1.45
CA PHE A 25 -22.44 -5.20 0.32
C PHE A 25 -22.68 -3.76 0.76
N TRP A 26 -23.46 -3.53 1.81
CA TRP A 26 -23.67 -2.20 2.39
C TRP A 26 -22.37 -1.60 2.94
N THR A 27 -21.54 -2.41 3.61
CA THR A 27 -20.22 -2.03 4.12
C THR A 27 -19.24 -1.73 2.98
N ILE A 28 -19.20 -2.56 1.93
CA ILE A 28 -18.26 -2.41 0.80
C ILE A 28 -18.72 -1.33 -0.19
N ARG A 29 -19.96 -0.84 -0.12
CA ARG A 29 -20.45 0.28 -0.94
C ARG A 29 -19.49 1.48 -0.95
N ALA A 30 -18.83 1.77 0.18
CA ALA A 30 -17.85 2.84 0.26
C ALA A 30 -16.56 2.54 -0.55
N VAL A 31 -16.15 1.27 -0.64
CA VAL A 31 -14.99 0.78 -1.40
C VAL A 31 -15.29 0.72 -2.91
N LEU A 32 -16.55 0.52 -3.29
CA LEU A 32 -17.05 0.64 -4.67
C LEU A 32 -17.09 2.10 -5.18
N ASN A 33 -16.53 3.05 -4.42
CA ASN A 33 -16.29 4.40 -4.92
C ASN A 33 -15.29 4.31 -6.09
N PRO A 34 -15.63 4.84 -7.29
CA PRO A 34 -14.74 4.82 -8.45
C PRO A 34 -13.36 5.45 -8.16
N LEU A 35 -13.24 6.34 -7.18
CA LEU A 35 -11.96 6.89 -6.72
C LEU A 35 -11.08 5.84 -6.00
N ILE A 36 -11.67 4.97 -5.17
CA ILE A 36 -10.93 3.89 -4.50
C ILE A 36 -10.57 2.79 -5.48
N LEU A 37 -11.47 2.45 -6.40
CA LEU A 37 -11.16 1.54 -7.51
C LEU A 37 -10.03 2.09 -8.39
N GLY A 38 -10.06 3.39 -8.70
CA GLY A 38 -8.98 4.07 -9.43
C GLY A 38 -7.65 4.05 -8.67
N TYR A 39 -7.67 4.29 -7.36
CA TYR A 39 -6.50 4.19 -6.49
C TYR A 39 -5.93 2.77 -6.44
N LEU A 40 -6.78 1.75 -6.24
CA LEU A 40 -6.36 0.35 -6.21
C LEU A 40 -5.85 -0.12 -7.57
N LEU A 41 -6.50 0.28 -8.66
CA LEU A 41 -6.06 -0.04 -10.01
C LEU A 41 -4.72 0.64 -10.33
N ALA A 42 -4.55 1.91 -9.95
CA ALA A 42 -3.27 2.60 -10.07
C ALA A 42 -2.17 1.90 -9.24
N PHE A 43 -2.49 1.43 -8.04
CA PHE A 43 -1.56 0.69 -7.19
C PHE A 43 -1.19 -0.68 -7.78
N VAL A 44 -2.14 -1.38 -8.39
CA VAL A 44 -1.93 -2.70 -9.03
C VAL A 44 -1.19 -2.57 -10.37
N LEU A 45 -1.47 -1.53 -11.15
CA LEU A 45 -0.83 -1.27 -12.44
C LEU A 45 0.53 -0.59 -12.32
N HIS A 46 0.80 0.10 -11.21
CA HIS A 46 2.12 0.68 -10.97
C HIS A 46 3.14 -0.43 -10.71
N PRO A 47 4.27 -0.50 -11.44
CA PRO A 47 5.32 -1.47 -11.17
C PRO A 47 6.10 -1.13 -9.88
N VAL A 48 5.47 -1.34 -8.72
CA VAL A 48 6.06 -1.13 -7.37
C VAL A 48 6.95 -2.33 -7.00
N ARG A 49 8.01 -2.61 -7.76
CA ARG A 49 9.01 -3.63 -7.35
C ARG A 49 10.45 -3.31 -7.73
N MET A 50 10.69 -2.32 -8.60
CA MET A 50 12.05 -2.03 -9.07
C MET A 50 12.95 -1.47 -7.97
N GLU A 51 12.38 -0.65 -7.07
CA GLU A 51 13.11 -0.11 -5.92
C GLU A 51 13.62 -1.22 -4.99
N GLN A 52 12.74 -2.18 -4.64
CA GLN A 52 13.12 -3.29 -3.76
C GLN A 52 14.19 -4.19 -4.39
N VAL A 53 14.12 -4.43 -5.70
CA VAL A 53 15.13 -5.22 -6.42
C VAL A 53 16.48 -4.49 -6.46
N MET A 54 16.49 -3.17 -6.65
CA MET A 54 17.73 -2.38 -6.65
C MET A 54 18.36 -2.33 -5.26
N LEU A 55 17.57 -2.08 -4.21
CA LEU A 55 18.04 -2.07 -2.83
C LEU A 55 18.59 -3.45 -2.42
N ALA A 56 17.93 -4.53 -2.82
CA ALA A 56 18.41 -5.88 -2.55
C ALA A 56 19.76 -6.17 -3.22
N ARG A 57 19.98 -5.66 -4.44
CA ARG A 57 21.29 -5.75 -5.11
C ARG A 57 22.36 -4.96 -4.36
N MET A 58 22.06 -3.74 -3.92
CA MET A 58 23.00 -2.94 -3.13
C MET A 58 23.40 -3.64 -1.83
N VAL A 59 22.47 -4.33 -1.16
CA VAL A 59 22.76 -5.14 0.03
C VAL A 59 23.65 -6.35 -0.31
N ALA A 60 23.39 -7.03 -1.44
CA ALA A 60 24.18 -8.17 -1.89
C ALA A 60 25.61 -7.78 -2.32
N ASP A 61 25.77 -6.61 -2.91
CA ASP A 61 27.05 -6.06 -3.38
C ASP A 61 27.92 -5.57 -2.21
N ALA A 62 27.30 -5.05 -1.15
CA ALA A 62 28.00 -4.57 0.05
C ALA A 62 28.47 -5.70 0.98
N ALA A 63 27.88 -6.90 0.90
CA ALA A 63 28.13 -8.00 1.82
C ALA A 63 29.03 -9.11 1.22
N PRO A 64 30.04 -9.61 1.96
CA PRO A 64 30.81 -10.79 1.57
C PRO A 64 29.91 -12.01 1.33
N GLU A 65 30.28 -12.89 0.40
CA GLU A 65 29.45 -14.02 -0.02
C GLU A 65 28.94 -14.90 1.11
N HIS A 66 29.79 -15.17 2.10
CA HIS A 66 29.46 -16.00 3.27
C HIS A 66 28.55 -15.31 4.30
N LEU A 67 28.32 -14.00 4.19
CA LEU A 67 27.50 -13.20 5.13
C LEU A 67 26.26 -12.57 4.49
N ARG A 68 26.00 -12.80 3.20
CA ARG A 68 24.84 -12.23 2.49
C ARG A 68 23.51 -12.55 3.19
N GLY A 69 23.36 -13.77 3.70
CA GLY A 69 22.17 -14.17 4.47
C GLY A 69 21.95 -13.31 5.73
N ALA A 70 23.02 -13.01 6.48
CA ALA A 70 22.95 -12.16 7.67
C ALA A 70 22.69 -10.69 7.30
N ALA A 71 23.30 -10.19 6.22
CA ALA A 71 23.08 -8.83 5.72
C ALA A 71 21.62 -8.60 5.31
N PHE A 72 21.01 -9.54 4.59
CA PHE A 72 19.58 -9.50 4.28
C PHE A 72 18.71 -9.62 5.53
N GLY A 73 19.09 -10.46 6.49
CA GLY A 73 18.39 -10.56 7.78
C GLY A 73 18.36 -9.22 8.53
N ALA A 74 19.51 -8.56 8.64
CA ALA A 74 19.63 -7.25 9.28
C ALA A 74 18.83 -6.17 8.52
N PHE A 75 18.93 -6.13 7.19
CA PHE A 75 18.16 -5.19 6.37
C PHE A 75 16.65 -5.33 6.60
N ASN A 76 16.13 -6.56 6.60
CA ASN A 76 14.70 -6.82 6.82
C ASN A 76 14.29 -6.50 8.27
N ALA A 77 15.11 -6.81 9.27
CA ALA A 77 14.83 -6.50 10.66
C ALA A 77 14.71 -4.99 10.89
N VAL A 78 15.68 -4.21 10.40
CA VAL A 78 15.65 -2.74 10.49
C VAL A 78 14.45 -2.18 9.73
N SER A 79 14.20 -2.66 8.51
CA SER A 79 13.04 -2.24 7.72
C SER A 79 11.72 -2.51 8.46
N GLY A 80 11.58 -3.67 9.08
CA GLY A 80 10.42 -4.03 9.89
C GLY A 80 10.22 -3.10 11.08
N ILE A 81 11.29 -2.77 11.81
CA ILE A 81 11.24 -1.81 12.93
C ILE A 81 10.78 -0.44 12.44
N MET A 82 11.34 0.05 11.34
CA MET A 82 10.97 1.36 10.78
C MET A 82 9.51 1.40 10.36
N VAL A 83 9.02 0.37 9.67
CA VAL A 83 7.61 0.27 9.26
C VAL A 83 6.69 0.20 10.47
N LEU A 84 7.06 -0.56 11.51
CA LEU A 84 6.29 -0.63 12.75
C LEU A 84 6.20 0.74 13.42
N SER A 85 7.34 1.43 13.59
CA SER A 85 7.38 2.78 14.17
C SER A 85 6.54 3.77 13.37
N ALA A 86 6.62 3.74 12.03
CA ALA A 86 5.81 4.59 11.17
C ALA A 86 4.30 4.33 11.37
N ASN A 87 3.87 3.07 11.44
CA ASN A 87 2.48 2.72 11.68
C ASN A 87 1.99 3.19 13.05
N VAL A 88 2.83 3.07 14.10
CA VAL A 88 2.51 3.58 15.43
C VAL A 88 2.34 5.11 15.40
N LEU A 89 3.23 5.83 14.72
CA LEU A 89 3.12 7.29 14.58
C LEU A 89 1.85 7.71 13.84
N VAL A 90 1.53 7.04 12.73
CA VAL A 90 0.29 7.31 11.97
C VAL A 90 -0.94 6.99 12.81
N GLY A 91 -0.93 5.88 13.55
CA GLY A 91 -2.00 5.51 14.48
C GLY A 91 -2.18 6.53 15.59
N ALA A 92 -1.09 7.02 16.19
CA ALA A 92 -1.12 8.06 17.20
C ALA A 92 -1.62 9.40 16.65
N LEU A 93 -1.20 9.76 15.42
CA LEU A 93 -1.69 10.95 14.73
C LEU A 93 -3.21 10.87 14.50
N TRP A 94 -3.69 9.69 14.10
CA TRP A 94 -5.11 9.41 13.92
C TRP A 94 -5.89 9.48 15.23
N THR A 95 -5.35 8.94 16.33
CA THR A 95 -6.09 8.89 17.61
C THR A 95 -6.17 10.26 18.27
N VAL A 96 -5.15 11.10 18.15
CA VAL A 96 -5.11 12.43 18.80
C VAL A 96 -5.80 13.51 17.96
N PHE A 97 -5.59 13.52 16.64
CA PHE A 97 -6.06 14.59 15.75
C PHE A 97 -7.19 14.15 14.81
N GLY A 98 -7.57 12.88 14.87
CA GLY A 98 -8.60 12.29 14.02
C GLY A 98 -8.07 11.79 12.66
N PRO A 99 -8.90 11.00 11.96
CA PRO A 99 -8.56 10.43 10.65
C PRO A 99 -8.18 11.48 9.60
N GLU A 100 -8.89 12.61 9.58
CA GLU A 100 -8.76 13.62 8.54
C GLU A 100 -7.35 14.23 8.52
N VAL A 101 -6.80 14.54 9.69
CA VAL A 101 -5.44 15.08 9.82
C VAL A 101 -4.39 14.04 9.42
N ALA A 102 -4.56 12.77 9.77
CA ALA A 102 -3.63 11.71 9.37
C ALA A 102 -3.59 11.54 7.84
N PHE A 103 -4.75 11.57 7.18
CA PHE A 103 -4.83 11.50 5.72
C PHE A 103 -4.31 12.76 5.04
N LEU A 104 -4.62 13.96 5.54
CA LEU A 104 -4.09 15.23 5.00
C LEU A 104 -2.57 15.29 5.10
N SER A 105 -2.00 14.81 6.21
CA SER A 105 -0.55 14.72 6.41
C SER A 105 0.09 13.80 5.37
N GLY A 106 -0.50 12.61 5.15
CA GLY A 106 -0.06 11.69 4.09
C GLY A 106 -0.18 12.31 2.69
N ALA A 107 -1.29 12.99 2.41
CA ALA A 107 -1.51 13.68 1.13
C ALA A 107 -0.51 14.82 0.89
N ALA A 108 -0.16 15.59 1.93
CA ALA A 108 0.84 16.65 1.84
C ALA A 108 2.24 16.09 1.54
N ILE A 109 2.66 15.04 2.24
CA ILE A 109 3.95 14.36 2.02
C ILE A 109 4.01 13.79 0.59
N ALA A 110 2.93 13.13 0.14
CA ALA A 110 2.83 12.62 -1.22
C ALA A 110 2.89 13.74 -2.27
N GLY A 111 2.21 14.86 -2.03
CA GLY A 111 2.23 16.04 -2.91
C GLY A 111 3.63 16.63 -3.05
N VAL A 112 4.35 16.81 -1.94
CA VAL A 112 5.74 17.30 -1.95
C VAL A 112 6.65 16.33 -2.72
N THR A 113 6.49 15.03 -2.51
CA THR A 113 7.29 13.99 -3.20
C THR A 113 7.04 13.99 -4.71
N LEU A 114 5.78 14.11 -5.11
CA LEU A 114 5.40 14.21 -6.52
C LEU A 114 6.00 15.45 -7.18
N LEU A 115 5.90 16.61 -6.53
CA LEU A 115 6.50 17.85 -7.02
C LEU A 115 8.02 17.72 -7.19
N GLY A 116 8.71 17.19 -6.18
CA GLY A 116 10.15 16.95 -6.25
C GLY A 116 10.54 16.00 -7.39
N THR A 117 9.75 14.96 -7.62
CA THR A 117 9.97 14.01 -8.72
C THR A 117 9.74 14.66 -10.08
N LEU A 118 8.65 15.41 -10.26
CA LEU A 118 8.35 16.12 -11.52
C LEU A 118 9.45 17.14 -11.86
N VAL A 119 9.92 17.89 -10.86
CA VAL A 119 11.04 18.82 -10.99
C VAL A 119 12.31 18.07 -11.39
N SER A 120 12.62 16.94 -10.74
CA SER A 120 13.81 16.13 -11.05
C SER A 120 13.79 15.56 -12.47
N VAL A 121 12.62 15.15 -12.96
CA VAL A 121 12.43 14.68 -14.34
C VAL A 121 12.59 15.82 -15.34
N ALA A 122 12.03 17.00 -15.05
CA ALA A 122 12.17 18.21 -15.87
C ALA A 122 13.62 18.68 -16.01
N PHE A 123 14.41 18.60 -14.92
CA PHE A 123 15.84 18.92 -14.97
C PHE A 123 16.65 17.88 -15.78
N ARG A 124 16.31 16.59 -15.64
CA ARG A 124 17.00 15.50 -16.35
C ARG A 124 16.77 15.56 -17.87
N SER A 125 15.57 15.94 -18.29
CA SER A 125 15.23 16.10 -19.71
C SER A 125 15.93 17.29 -20.36
N ARG A 126 16.21 18.37 -19.62
CA ARG A 126 17.02 19.50 -20.10
C ARG A 126 18.50 19.14 -20.25
N ALA A 127 19.07 18.39 -19.30
CA ALA A 127 20.48 17.96 -19.34
C ALA A 127 20.77 16.95 -20.47
N SER A 128 19.80 16.11 -20.84
CA SER A 128 19.95 15.17 -21.95
C SER A 128 19.92 15.86 -23.33
N ALA A 129 19.15 16.94 -23.49
CA ALA A 129 19.03 17.68 -24.74
C ALA A 129 20.30 18.51 -25.10
N SER A 130 21.14 18.85 -24.11
CA SER A 130 22.41 19.54 -24.34
C SER A 130 23.56 18.62 -24.75
N SER A 131 23.47 17.31 -24.47
CA SER A 131 24.52 16.33 -24.80
C SER A 131 24.47 15.81 -26.24
N THR A 132 23.36 16.01 -26.96
CA THR A 132 23.18 15.56 -28.36
C THR A 132 23.57 16.61 -29.39
N ARG A 133 24.08 17.77 -28.95
CA ARG A 133 24.53 18.89 -29.81
C ARG A 133 26.05 19.00 -29.99
N HIS A 134 26.81 18.02 -29.49
CA HIS A 134 28.24 17.86 -29.74
C HIS A 134 28.48 16.56 -30.48
#